data_AF-R4I298-F1
#
_entry.id   AF-R4I298-F1
#
_cell.length_a   1.000
_cell.length_b   1.000
_cell.length_c   1.000
_cell.angle_alpha   90.00
_cell.angle_beta   90.00
_cell.angle_gamma   90.00
#
_symmetry.space_group_name_H-M   'P 1'
#
loop_
_entity.id
_entity.type
_entity.pdbx_description
1 polymer ?
#
loop_
_entity_poly.entity_id
_entity_poly.type
_entity_poly.pdbx_seq_one_letter_code
_entity_poly.pdbx_strand_id
1 'polypeptide(L)'
;MFIFIFGVITAICLISVILAGVLGIYNKNSNAVINWASPYECGFSSNSLSLDSFSFTYFSLLVFFVVFDLEISLLLNLPEQGYLYSNFFFYFSFLLILSLGFVIEVFFGYVRWGY
;
A
#
# COMPACT_ATOMS: atom_id res chain seq x y z
N MET A 1 -17.67 -6.32 65.13
CA MET A 1 -16.35 -5.65 65.06
C MET A 1 -15.54 -6.09 63.85
N PHE A 2 -15.29 -7.40 63.65
CA PHE A 2 -14.55 -7.93 62.50
C PHE A 2 -15.11 -7.55 61.11
N ILE A 3 -16.44 -7.57 60.92
CA ILE A 3 -17.09 -7.17 59.66
C ILE A 3 -16.86 -5.69 59.33
N PHE A 4 -16.85 -4.83 60.36
CA PHE A 4 -16.61 -3.40 60.18
C PHE A 4 -15.14 -3.13 59.80
N ILE A 5 -14.20 -3.87 60.42
CA ILE A 5 -12.78 -3.81 60.09
C ILE A 5 -12.54 -4.30 58.65
N PHE A 6 -13.18 -5.42 58.23
CA PHE A 6 -13.07 -5.94 56.88
C PHE A 6 -13.64 -4.95 55.83
N GLY A 7 -14.77 -4.30 56.12
CA GLY A 7 -15.35 -3.26 55.25
C GLY A 7 -14.47 -2.02 55.10
N VAL A 8 -13.76 -1.62 56.15
CA VAL A 8 -12.80 -0.50 56.08
C VAL A 8 -11.58 -0.88 55.23
N ILE A 9 -11.06 -2.09 55.39
CA ILE A 9 -9.90 -2.58 54.62
C ILE A 9 -10.24 -2.67 53.12
N THR A 10 -11.41 -3.20 52.76
CA THR A 10 -11.82 -3.29 51.34
C THR A 10 -12.02 -1.90 50.73
N ALA A 11 -12.58 -0.95 51.47
CA ALA A 11 -12.73 0.43 51.01
C ALA A 11 -11.37 1.12 50.75
N ILE A 12 -10.39 0.93 51.64
CA ILE A 12 -9.03 1.48 51.46
C ILE A 12 -8.34 0.87 50.23
N CYS A 13 -8.48 -0.44 50.01
CA CYS A 13 -7.95 -1.10 48.81
C CYS A 13 -8.61 -0.59 47.53
N LEU A 14 -9.92 -0.34 47.52
CA LEU A 14 -10.59 0.22 46.35
C LEU A 14 -10.10 1.64 46.05
N ILE A 15 -9.94 2.47 47.09
CA ILE A 15 -9.43 3.84 46.95
C ILE A 15 -7.99 3.86 46.42
N SER A 16 -7.13 2.97 46.91
CA SER A 16 -5.74 2.91 46.44
C SER A 16 -5.63 2.47 44.97
N VAL A 17 -6.47 1.54 44.53
CA VAL A 17 -6.54 1.11 43.12
C VAL A 17 -7.00 2.25 42.22
N ILE A 18 -8.03 3.00 42.65
CA ILE A 18 -8.53 4.16 41.89
C ILE A 18 -7.45 5.24 41.78
N LEU A 19 -6.77 5.58 42.87
CA LEU A 19 -5.67 6.55 42.86
C LEU A 19 -4.51 6.13 41.96
N ALA A 20 -4.10 4.86 42.02
CA ALA A 20 -3.04 4.33 41.17
C ALA A 20 -3.41 4.40 39.67
N GLY A 21 -4.66 4.09 39.31
CA GLY A 21 -5.15 4.19 37.94
C GLY A 21 -5.13 5.62 37.41
N VAL A 22 -5.57 6.59 38.23
CA VAL A 22 -5.58 8.01 37.87
C VAL A 22 -4.15 8.53 37.67
N LEU A 23 -3.22 8.20 38.57
CA LEU A 23 -1.81 8.59 38.46
C LEU A 23 -1.14 8.01 37.20
N GLY A 24 -1.48 6.78 36.82
CA GLY A 24 -0.95 6.15 35.60
C GLY A 24 -1.36 6.86 34.31
N ILE A 25 -2.57 7.41 34.26
CA ILE A 25 -3.07 8.17 33.10
C ILE A 25 -2.36 9.52 33.00
N TYR A 26 -2.14 10.20 34.13
CA TYR A 26 -1.44 11.48 34.16
C TYR A 26 0.06 11.37 33.87
N ASN A 27 0.68 10.23 34.18
CA ASN A 27 2.11 9.99 33.89
C ASN A 27 2.37 9.56 32.43
N LYS A 28 1.32 9.47 31.59
CA LYS A 28 1.51 9.24 30.16
C LYS A 28 2.11 10.50 29.54
N ASN A 29 3.43 10.53 29.43
CA ASN A 29 4.17 11.61 28.81
C ASN A 29 3.72 11.78 27.35
N SER A 30 2.91 12.82 27.08
CA SER A 30 2.37 13.12 25.75
C SER A 30 3.46 13.34 24.71
N ASN A 31 4.65 13.77 25.14
CA ASN A 31 5.77 14.05 24.24
C ASN A 31 6.36 12.76 23.65
N ALA A 32 6.38 11.65 24.41
CA ALA A 32 6.86 10.36 23.89
C ALA A 32 5.95 9.82 22.78
N VAL A 33 4.64 10.10 22.85
CA VAL A 33 3.69 9.69 21.82
C VAL A 33 3.93 10.44 20.51
N ILE A 34 4.28 11.73 20.58
CA ILE A 34 4.52 12.56 19.39
C ILE A 34 5.74 12.07 18.60
N ASN A 35 6.83 11.73 19.29
CA ASN A 35 8.07 11.24 18.66
C ASN A 35 7.96 9.82 18.10
N TRP A 36 7.02 9.00 18.58
CA TRP A 36 6.76 7.66 18.05
C TRP A 36 5.64 7.63 17.01
N ALA A 37 4.76 8.63 17.00
CA ALA A 37 3.66 8.77 16.04
C ALA A 37 4.06 9.57 14.78
N SER A 38 5.26 10.16 14.74
CA SER A 38 5.78 10.83 13.55
C SER A 38 6.32 9.81 12.52
N PRO A 39 6.24 10.12 11.21
CA PRO A 39 6.85 9.28 10.17
C PRO A 39 8.35 9.09 10.40
N TYR A 40 8.85 7.90 10.06
CA TYR A 40 10.28 7.59 10.21
C TYR A 40 11.10 8.34 9.16
N GLU A 41 11.89 9.32 9.59
CA GLU A 41 12.82 10.06 8.73
C GLU A 41 14.28 9.84 9.13
N CYS A 42 14.64 8.60 9.47
CA CYS A 42 16.02 8.27 9.87
C CYS A 42 16.54 9.12 11.06
N GLY A 43 15.65 9.54 11.96
CA GLY A 43 16.00 10.33 13.16
C GLY A 43 16.05 11.85 12.94
N PHE A 44 15.73 12.35 11.74
CA PHE A 44 15.56 13.77 11.46
C PHE A 44 14.11 14.24 11.71
N SER A 45 13.93 15.55 11.88
CA SER A 45 12.60 16.17 12.00
C SER A 45 12.02 16.45 10.63
N SER A 46 10.78 16.00 10.40
CA SER A 46 10.02 16.26 9.16
C SER A 46 9.87 17.75 8.90
N ASN A 47 10.60 18.25 7.90
CA ASN A 47 10.60 19.67 7.56
C ASN A 47 9.58 20.02 6.45
N SER A 48 8.85 19.04 5.91
CA SER A 48 7.83 19.24 4.88
C SER A 48 6.80 18.12 4.84
N LEU A 49 5.61 18.41 4.31
CA LEU A 49 4.63 17.39 3.94
C LEU A 49 5.26 16.45 2.91
N SER A 50 5.30 15.15 3.20
CA SER A 50 5.65 14.08 2.26
C SER A 50 4.50 13.87 1.28
N LEU A 51 4.21 14.87 0.46
CA LEU A 51 3.43 14.66 -0.76
C LEU A 51 4.42 14.11 -1.78
N ASP A 52 4.51 12.77 -1.85
CA ASP A 52 5.23 12.13 -2.95
C ASP A 52 4.58 12.60 -4.24
N SER A 53 5.30 13.46 -4.97
CA SER A 53 4.94 13.83 -6.32
C SER A 53 4.94 12.56 -7.15
N PHE A 54 3.73 12.06 -7.44
CA PHE A 54 3.55 10.86 -8.23
C PHE A 54 4.33 10.99 -9.54
N SER A 55 5.27 10.07 -9.78
CA SER A 55 6.04 10.13 -11.02
C SER A 55 5.19 9.61 -12.17
N PHE A 56 5.18 10.38 -13.26
CA PHE A 56 4.50 10.02 -14.50
C PHE A 56 4.99 8.69 -15.11
N THR A 57 6.18 8.23 -14.72
CA THR A 57 6.73 6.93 -15.12
C THR A 57 5.89 5.76 -14.62
N TYR A 58 5.43 5.78 -13.36
CA TYR A 58 4.56 4.72 -12.83
C TYR A 58 3.19 4.71 -13.48
N PHE A 59 2.66 5.90 -13.81
CA PHE A 59 1.40 6.02 -14.55
C PHE A 59 1.48 5.34 -15.91
N SER A 60 2.53 5.65 -16.68
CA SER A 60 2.72 5.10 -18.02
C SER A 60 2.85 3.57 -17.99
N LEU A 61 3.54 3.04 -16.96
CA LEU A 61 3.70 1.59 -16.78
C LEU A 61 2.35 0.92 -16.45
N LEU A 62 1.50 1.56 -15.64
CA LEU A 62 0.18 1.03 -15.31
C LEU A 62 -0.73 0.98 -16.55
N VAL A 63 -0.74 2.02 -17.38
CA VAL A 63 -1.52 2.03 -18.63
C VAL A 63 -1.03 0.95 -19.58
N PHE A 64 0.30 0.83 -19.73
CA PHE A 64 0.91 -0.22 -20.55
C PHE A 64 0.52 -1.63 -20.08
N PHE A 65 0.57 -1.87 -18.77
CA PHE A 65 0.18 -3.15 -18.18
C PHE A 65 -1.28 -3.50 -18.49
N VAL A 66 -2.20 -2.55 -18.38
CA VAL A 66 -3.63 -2.78 -18.67
C VAL A 66 -3.85 -3.14 -20.14
N VAL A 67 -3.16 -2.47 -21.06
CA VAL A 67 -3.27 -2.76 -22.50
C VAL A 67 -2.72 -4.16 -22.81
N PHE A 68 -1.54 -4.50 -22.29
CA PHE A 68 -0.91 -5.80 -22.53
C PHE A 68 -1.70 -6.97 -21.90
N ASP A 69 -2.34 -6.76 -20.74
CA ASP A 69 -3.19 -7.78 -20.10
C ASP A 69 -4.46 -8.09 -20.93
N LEU A 70 -5.06 -7.06 -21.54
CA LEU A 70 -6.18 -7.22 -22.48
C LEU A 70 -5.74 -8.05 -23.70
N GLU A 71 -4.55 -7.75 -24.25
CA GLU A 71 -4.01 -8.45 -25.41
C GLU A 71 -3.72 -9.93 -25.13
N ILE A 72 -3.13 -10.24 -23.97
CA ILE A 72 -2.93 -11.63 -23.52
C ILE A 72 -4.28 -12.34 -23.38
N SER A 73 -5.28 -11.67 -22.79
CA SER A 73 -6.62 -12.25 -22.63
C SER A 73 -7.24 -12.65 -23.97
N LEU A 74 -7.00 -11.87 -25.03
CA LEU A 74 -7.44 -12.21 -26.39
C LEU A 74 -6.66 -13.40 -26.98
N LEU A 75 -5.35 -13.49 -26.72
CA LEU A 75 -4.51 -14.61 -27.15
C LEU A 75 -4.83 -15.91 -26.40
N LEU A 76 -5.29 -15.85 -25.15
CA LEU A 76 -5.63 -17.04 -24.37
C LEU A 76 -6.85 -17.79 -24.94
N ASN A 77 -7.76 -17.07 -25.60
CA ASN A 77 -8.96 -17.65 -26.21
C ASN A 77 -8.69 -18.29 -27.59
N LEU A 78 -7.46 -18.23 -28.08
CA LEU A 78 -7.02 -18.79 -29.37
C LEU A 78 -7.20 -20.32 -29.50
N PRO A 79 -6.72 -21.15 -28.56
CA PRO A 79 -6.83 -22.61 -28.66
C PRO A 79 -8.29 -23.10 -28.67
N GLU A 80 -9.19 -22.40 -27.98
CA GLU A 80 -10.60 -22.80 -27.84
C GLU A 80 -11.40 -22.67 -29.14
N GLN A 81 -10.94 -21.86 -30.10
CA GLN A 81 -11.70 -21.56 -31.31
C GLN A 81 -11.63 -22.66 -32.39
N GLY A 82 -10.73 -23.65 -32.29
CA GLY A 82 -10.69 -24.81 -33.19
C GLY A 82 -10.37 -24.53 -34.68
N TYR A 83 -10.33 -23.27 -35.12
CA TYR A 83 -10.07 -22.82 -36.50
C TYR A 83 -8.67 -22.19 -36.69
N LEU A 84 -7.67 -22.70 -35.96
CA LEU A 84 -6.31 -22.14 -35.92
C LEU A 84 -5.71 -21.88 -37.32
N TYR A 85 -5.96 -22.78 -38.28
CA TYR A 85 -5.39 -22.67 -39.63
C TYR A 85 -6.06 -21.61 -40.50
N SER A 86 -7.38 -21.43 -40.38
CA SER A 86 -8.14 -20.45 -41.18
C SER A 86 -7.87 -19.02 -40.72
N ASN A 87 -7.69 -18.83 -39.40
CA ASN A 87 -7.54 -17.51 -38.80
C ASN A 87 -6.07 -17.13 -38.53
N PHE A 88 -5.11 -18.00 -38.87
CA PHE A 88 -3.68 -17.80 -38.63
C PHE A 88 -3.18 -16.43 -39.10
N PHE A 89 -3.59 -16.00 -40.30
CA PHE A 89 -3.17 -14.72 -40.86
C PHE A 89 -3.61 -13.52 -40.00
N PHE A 90 -4.84 -13.54 -39.46
CA PHE A 90 -5.34 -12.47 -38.61
C PHE A 90 -4.57 -12.42 -37.28
N TYR A 91 -4.27 -13.56 -36.68
CA TYR A 91 -3.50 -13.62 -35.44
C TYR A 91 -2.04 -13.23 -35.63
N PHE A 92 -1.43 -13.62 -36.74
CA PHE A 92 -0.06 -13.21 -37.07
C PHE A 92 0.01 -11.70 -37.32
N SER A 93 -0.97 -11.14 -38.04
CA SER A 93 -1.09 -9.69 -38.23
C SER A 93 -1.29 -8.96 -36.89
N PHE A 94 -2.15 -9.49 -36.02
CA PHE A 94 -2.36 -8.96 -34.66
C PHE A 94 -1.07 -8.94 -33.86
N LEU A 95 -0.32 -10.05 -33.78
CA LEU A 95 0.97 -10.11 -33.08
C LEU A 95 2.01 -9.15 -33.68
N LEU A 96 2.03 -8.95 -35.00
CA LEU A 96 2.92 -7.98 -35.63
C LEU A 96 2.60 -6.56 -35.19
N ILE A 97 1.32 -6.17 -35.20
CA ILE A 97 0.87 -4.85 -34.75
C ILE A 97 1.25 -4.62 -33.28
N LEU A 98 1.05 -5.63 -32.42
CA LEU A 98 1.46 -5.58 -31.02
C LEU A 98 2.96 -5.35 -30.87
N SER A 99 3.76 -6.13 -31.59
CA SER A 99 5.23 -6.02 -31.53
C SER A 99 5.71 -4.64 -31.97
N LEU A 100 5.08 -4.05 -32.99
CA LEU A 100 5.41 -2.72 -33.49
C LEU A 100 5.01 -1.63 -32.50
N GLY A 101 3.81 -1.71 -31.92
CA GLY A 101 3.34 -0.77 -30.89
C GLY A 101 4.29 -0.73 -29.69
N PHE A 102 4.66 -1.91 -29.18
CA PHE A 102 5.62 -2.04 -28.08
C PHE A 102 6.98 -1.42 -28.42
N VAL A 103 7.53 -1.73 -29.60
CA VAL A 103 8.83 -1.18 -30.03
C VAL A 103 8.78 0.35 -30.11
N ILE A 104 7.70 0.92 -30.65
CA ILE A 104 7.52 2.38 -30.73
C ILE A 104 7.53 3.01 -29.33
N GLU A 105 6.79 2.44 -28.37
CA GLU A 105 6.74 2.96 -26.99
C GLU A 105 8.11 2.88 -26.28
N VAL A 106 8.85 1.80 -26.49
CA VAL A 106 10.21 1.64 -25.96
C VAL A 106 11.14 2.70 -26.55
N PHE A 107 11.05 2.98 -27.86
CA PHE A 107 11.84 4.03 -28.51
C PHE A 107 11.50 5.44 -28.01
N PHE A 108 10.22 5.72 -27.72
CA PHE A 108 9.82 7.00 -27.11
C PHE A 108 10.26 7.14 -25.65
N GLY A 109 10.72 6.06 -25.03
CA GLY A 109 11.32 6.09 -23.70
C GLY A 109 10.30 6.06 -22.55
N TYR A 110 9.03 5.73 -22.83
CA TYR A 110 7.99 5.58 -21.80
C TYR A 110 8.30 4.46 -20.79
N VAL A 111 9.09 3.47 -21.21
CA VAL A 111 9.50 2.30 -20.40
C VAL A 111 10.86 2.53 -19.71
N ARG A 112 11.52 3.67 -19.92
CA ARG A 112 12.82 3.94 -19.29
C ARG A 112 12.63 4.26 -17.81
N TRP A 113 13.21 3.41 -16.97
CA TRP A 113 13.41 3.73 -15.56
C TRP A 113 14.65 4.61 -15.44
N GLY A 114 14.43 5.92 -15.39
CA GLY A 114 15.42 6.89 -14.95
C GLY A 114 15.21 7.18 -13.47
N TYR A 115 16.25 6.99 -12.67
CA TYR A 115 16.38 7.60 -11.34
C TYR A 115 16.48 9.12 -11.47
#